data_AF-A0A1I1AJM0-F1
#
_entry.id   AF-A0A1I1AJM0-F1
#
_cell.length_a   1.000
_cell.length_b   1.000
_cell.length_c   1.000
_cell.angle_alpha   90.00
_cell.angle_beta   90.00
_cell.angle_gamma   90.00
#
_symmetry.space_group_name_H-M   'P 1'
#
loop_
_entity.id
_entity.type
_entity.pdbx_description
1 polymer ?
#
loop_
_entity_poly.entity_id
_entity_poly.type
_entity_poly.pdbx_seq_one_letter_code
_entity_poly.pdbx_strand_id
1 'polypeptide(L)'
;MYWWSLPALLKGWVDRVFVAGWAFDLDADGRVVPRLQRLTVHLVPLSGTSARSFARHGYDAAYRTQVEAGVVGYCGARRGVTAFVHDSEDGDRDAVAASVGSAVGEVAEAITGAVPR
;
A
#
# COMPACT_ATOMS: atom_id res chain seq x y z
N MET A 1 2.09 -2.05 -10.84
CA MET A 1 0.91 -1.18 -10.67
C MET A 1 0.15 -1.31 -11.96
N TYR A 2 -1.09 -1.79 -11.91
CA TYR A 2 -1.85 -2.05 -13.14
C TYR A 2 -2.94 -1.02 -13.23
N TRP A 3 -2.95 -0.26 -14.34
CA TRP A 3 -3.88 0.85 -14.55
C TRP A 3 -4.00 1.78 -13.34
N TRP A 4 -2.85 2.21 -12.81
CA TRP A 4 -2.75 3.16 -11.69
C TRP A 4 -3.38 2.70 -10.36
N SER A 5 -3.58 1.38 -10.20
CA SER A 5 -4.18 0.78 -9.01
C SER A 5 -3.61 -0.60 -8.68
N LEU A 6 -4.28 -1.30 -7.75
CA LEU A 6 -4.04 -2.68 -7.38
C LEU A 6 -4.39 -3.61 -8.56
N PRO A 7 -3.61 -4.69 -8.81
CA PRO A 7 -4.04 -5.75 -9.72
C PRO A 7 -5.39 -6.33 -9.32
N ALA A 8 -6.19 -6.78 -10.30
CA ALA A 8 -7.56 -7.25 -10.08
C ALA A 8 -7.66 -8.36 -9.01
N LEU A 9 -6.70 -9.28 -8.97
CA LEU A 9 -6.66 -10.33 -7.93
C LEU A 9 -6.48 -9.76 -6.52
N LEU A 10 -5.59 -8.78 -6.35
CA LEU A 10 -5.37 -8.16 -5.05
C LEU A 10 -6.56 -7.29 -4.65
N LYS A 11 -7.13 -6.52 -5.60
CA LYS A 11 -8.36 -5.75 -5.34
C LYS A 11 -9.52 -6.67 -4.96
N GLY A 12 -9.71 -7.77 -5.68
CA GLY A 12 -10.75 -8.77 -5.39
C GLY A 12 -10.54 -9.48 -4.05
N TRP A 13 -9.29 -9.71 -3.64
CA TRP A 13 -8.99 -10.20 -2.29
C TRP A 13 -9.39 -9.18 -1.23
N VAL A 14 -9.05 -7.89 -1.40
CA VAL A 14 -9.50 -6.81 -0.50
C VAL A 14 -11.03 -6.81 -0.40
N ASP A 15 -11.74 -6.85 -1.52
CA ASP A 15 -13.22 -6.81 -1.55
C ASP A 15 -13.88 -7.98 -0.82
N ARG A 16 -13.23 -9.15 -0.79
CA ARG A 16 -13.76 -10.36 -0.15
C ARG A 16 -13.34 -10.51 1.31
N VAL A 17 -12.22 -9.93 1.70
CA VAL A 17 -11.66 -10.09 3.04
C VAL A 17 -11.98 -8.89 3.92
N PHE A 18 -11.92 -7.67 3.38
CA PHE A 18 -12.16 -6.41 4.11
C PHE A 18 -13.65 -6.12 4.25
N VAL A 19 -14.33 -7.00 4.99
CA VAL A 19 -15.78 -6.99 5.20
C VAL A 19 -16.18 -6.49 6.60
N ALA A 20 -17.46 -6.15 6.76
CA ALA A 20 -18.05 -5.80 8.04
C ALA A 20 -17.93 -6.95 9.07
N GLY A 21 -17.75 -6.62 10.35
CA GLY A 21 -17.47 -7.58 11.42
C GLY A 21 -16.00 -8.03 11.51
N TRP A 22 -15.16 -7.65 10.54
CA TRP A 22 -13.72 -7.97 10.54
C TRP A 22 -12.82 -6.75 10.31
N ALA A 23 -12.99 -6.04 9.18
CA ALA A 23 -12.15 -4.88 8.83
C ALA A 23 -12.71 -3.56 9.37
N PHE A 24 -14.02 -3.47 9.37
CA PHE A 24 -14.77 -2.33 9.87
C PHE A 24 -16.13 -2.83 10.37
N ASP A 25 -16.91 -1.94 10.96
CA ASP A 25 -18.33 -2.09 11.25
C ASP A 25 -19.05 -0.78 10.95
N LEU A 26 -20.38 -0.79 11.09
CA LEU A 26 -21.19 0.41 11.12
C LEU A 26 -21.80 0.56 12.51
N ASP A 27 -21.73 1.75 13.10
CA ASP A 27 -22.44 2.06 14.34
C ASP A 27 -23.95 2.26 14.11
N ALA A 28 -24.69 2.58 15.18
CA ALA A 28 -26.14 2.78 15.12
C ALA A 28 -26.57 3.94 14.18
N ASP A 29 -25.68 4.90 13.92
CA ASP A 29 -25.92 6.03 13.01
C ASP A 29 -25.40 5.74 11.58
N GLY A 30 -24.90 4.52 11.32
CA GLY A 30 -24.31 4.14 10.04
C GLY A 30 -22.91 4.70 9.80
N ARG A 31 -22.22 5.21 10.83
CA ARG A 31 -20.83 5.65 10.70
C ARG A 31 -19.88 4.47 10.74
N VAL A 32 -18.81 4.57 9.95
CA VAL A 32 -17.78 3.54 9.88
C VAL A 32 -16.99 3.47 11.17
N VAL A 33 -16.94 2.28 11.76
CA VAL A 33 -16.10 1.94 12.93
C VAL A 33 -14.95 1.05 12.45
N PRO A 34 -13.71 1.53 12.39
CA PRO A 34 -12.59 0.71 11.96
C PRO A 34 -12.28 -0.43 12.95
N ARG A 35 -11.73 -1.55 12.47
CA ARG A 35 -11.41 -2.74 13.30
C ARG A 35 -9.98 -3.25 13.16
N LEU A 36 -9.15 -2.65 12.29
CA LEU A 36 -7.79 -3.13 12.02
C LEU A 36 -6.68 -2.33 12.72
N GLN A 37 -6.99 -1.50 13.71
CA GLN A 37 -6.02 -0.61 14.40
C GLN A 37 -4.82 -1.33 15.01
N ARG A 38 -4.98 -2.61 15.39
CA ARG A 38 -3.89 -3.44 15.90
C ARG A 38 -2.83 -3.78 14.83
N LEU A 39 -3.21 -3.78 13.56
CA LEU A 39 -2.36 -4.16 12.44
C LEU A 39 -1.58 -2.95 11.91
N THR A 40 -0.38 -3.22 11.38
CA THR A 40 0.38 -2.26 10.56
C THR A 40 0.41 -2.80 9.14
N VAL A 41 0.12 -1.96 8.15
CA VAL A 41 0.18 -2.33 6.73
C VAL A 41 1.35 -1.59 6.08
N HIS A 42 2.25 -2.37 5.48
CA HIS A 42 3.32 -1.88 4.64
C HIS A 42 2.98 -2.15 3.17
N LEU A 43 3.36 -1.25 2.28
CA LEU A 43 3.03 -1.32 0.85
C LEU A 43 4.32 -1.24 0.04
N VAL A 44 4.43 -2.08 -1.00
CA VAL A 44 5.51 -2.01 -1.99
C VAL A 44 4.86 -1.89 -3.37
N PRO A 45 4.59 -0.66 -3.85
CA PRO A 45 4.01 -0.45 -5.16
C PRO A 45 5.12 -0.47 -6.21
N LEU A 46 5.02 -1.36 -7.20
CA LEU A 46 5.93 -1.41 -8.34
C LEU A 46 5.33 -0.65 -9.51
N SER A 47 6.08 0.20 -10.18
CA SER A 47 5.64 0.99 -11.32
C SER A 47 6.62 0.84 -12.47
N GLY A 48 6.13 0.50 -13.66
CA GLY A 48 6.94 0.50 -14.88
C GLY A 48 7.30 1.90 -15.38
N THR A 49 6.77 2.95 -14.73
CA THR A 49 7.09 4.35 -15.06
C THR A 49 8.02 4.97 -14.03
N SER A 50 8.86 5.90 -14.48
CA SER A 50 9.74 6.65 -13.60
C SER A 50 9.01 7.46 -12.54
N ALA A 51 9.68 7.67 -11.42
CA ALA A 51 9.20 8.51 -10.32
C ALA A 51 8.80 9.91 -10.80
N ARG A 52 9.56 10.49 -11.73
CA ARG A 52 9.26 11.80 -12.32
C ARG A 52 7.95 11.81 -13.10
N SER A 53 7.74 10.81 -13.97
CA SER A 53 6.50 10.69 -14.73
C SER A 53 5.32 10.46 -13.78
N PHE A 54 5.53 9.62 -12.78
CA PHE A 54 4.54 9.26 -11.79
C PHE A 54 4.03 10.48 -11.01
N ALA A 55 4.96 11.32 -10.54
CA ALA A 55 4.64 12.58 -9.86
C ALA A 55 3.98 13.60 -10.81
N ARG A 56 4.51 13.77 -12.03
CA ARG A 56 3.98 14.73 -13.03
C ARG A 56 2.49 14.53 -13.30
N HIS A 57 2.05 13.28 -13.36
CA HIS A 57 0.66 12.94 -13.69
C HIS A 57 -0.23 12.76 -12.45
N GLY A 58 0.31 12.97 -11.25
CA GLY A 58 -0.44 12.88 -9.99
C GLY A 58 -0.79 11.44 -9.57
N TYR A 59 -0.10 10.43 -10.10
CA TYR A 59 -0.37 9.03 -9.75
C TYR A 59 -0.02 8.72 -8.30
N ASP A 60 0.93 9.44 -7.70
CA ASP A 60 1.19 9.40 -6.25
C ASP A 60 -0.05 9.75 -5.43
N ALA A 61 -0.70 10.86 -5.76
CA ALA A 61 -1.88 11.33 -5.05
C ALA A 61 -3.05 10.36 -5.26
N ALA A 62 -3.23 9.85 -6.48
CA ALA A 62 -4.23 8.85 -6.78
C ALA A 62 -4.02 7.56 -5.97
N TYR A 63 -2.79 7.04 -5.90
CA TYR A 63 -2.46 5.83 -5.15
C TYR A 63 -2.69 6.03 -3.64
N ARG A 64 -2.17 7.12 -3.08
CA ARG A 64 -2.35 7.45 -1.65
C ARG A 64 -3.81 7.58 -1.28
N THR A 65 -4.60 8.24 -2.13
CA THR A 65 -6.03 8.42 -1.88
C THR A 65 -6.76 7.08 -1.88
N GLN A 66 -6.56 6.27 -2.92
CA GLN A 66 -7.35 5.05 -3.09
C GLN A 66 -6.88 3.90 -2.18
N VAL A 67 -5.57 3.70 -2.01
CA VAL A 67 -5.01 2.54 -1.28
C VAL A 67 -4.71 2.90 0.17
N GLU A 68 -3.89 3.93 0.40
CA GLU A 68 -3.46 4.25 1.76
C GLU A 68 -4.62 4.82 2.59
N ALA A 69 -5.34 5.82 2.08
CA ALA A 69 -6.49 6.36 2.79
C ALA A 69 -7.74 5.49 2.61
N GLY A 70 -8.09 5.14 1.37
CA GLY A 70 -9.35 4.50 1.02
C GLY A 70 -9.48 3.03 1.44
N VAL A 71 -8.37 2.29 1.54
CA VAL A 71 -8.40 0.87 1.97
C VAL A 71 -7.81 0.73 3.37
N VAL A 72 -6.55 1.11 3.55
CA VAL A 72 -5.84 0.92 4.83
C VAL A 72 -6.42 1.83 5.92
N GLY A 73 -6.52 3.13 5.63
CA GLY A 73 -7.04 4.15 6.54
C GLY A 73 -8.52 3.95 6.88
N TYR A 74 -9.35 3.60 5.90
CA TYR A 74 -10.77 3.31 6.11
C TYR A 74 -10.99 2.20 7.16
N CYS A 75 -10.17 1.14 7.13
CA CYS A 75 -10.23 0.05 8.10
C CYS A 75 -9.48 0.36 9.41
N GLY A 76 -8.85 1.54 9.49
CA GLY A 76 -8.09 2.05 10.64
C GLY A 76 -6.78 1.34 10.91
N ALA A 77 -6.24 0.56 9.98
CA ALA A 77 -4.92 -0.03 10.15
C ALA A 77 -3.84 1.05 10.20
N ARG A 78 -2.80 0.83 11.01
CA ARG A 78 -1.66 1.74 11.07
C ARG A 78 -0.91 1.70 9.75
N ARG A 79 -0.63 2.86 9.16
CA ARG A 79 0.18 2.95 7.95
C ARG A 79 1.66 2.77 8.32
N GLY A 80 2.25 1.69 7.82
CA GLY A 80 3.69 1.45 7.88
C GLY A 80 4.41 2.13 6.71
N VAL A 81 5.53 1.54 6.30
CA VAL A 81 6.30 1.99 5.14
C VAL A 81 5.52 1.76 3.84
N THR A 82 5.55 2.77 2.97
CA THR A 82 5.18 2.62 1.55
C THR A 82 6.43 2.90 0.72
N ALA A 83 7.04 1.85 0.17
CA ALA A 83 8.29 1.93 -0.57
C ALA A 83 8.04 1.65 -2.05
N PHE A 84 8.15 2.67 -2.89
CA PHE A 84 7.92 2.54 -4.33
C PHE A 84 9.15 2.00 -5.05
N VAL A 85 8.90 1.09 -6.00
CA VAL A 85 9.88 0.69 -7.01
C VAL A 85 9.41 1.28 -8.34
N HIS A 86 10.15 2.26 -8.86
CA HIS A 86 9.89 2.87 -10.16
C HIS A 86 10.77 2.25 -11.23
N ASP A 87 10.43 2.51 -12.50
CA ASP A 87 11.14 1.96 -13.65
C ASP A 87 11.33 0.43 -13.55
N SER A 88 10.33 -0.27 -13.00
CA SER A 88 10.44 -1.69 -12.64
C SER A 88 10.60 -2.65 -13.82
N GLU A 89 10.42 -2.14 -15.03
CA GLU A 89 10.53 -2.85 -16.30
C GLU A 89 11.75 -2.39 -17.11
N ASP A 90 12.65 -1.59 -16.51
CA ASP A 90 13.90 -1.16 -17.14
C ASP A 90 14.78 -2.37 -17.51
N GLY A 91 15.55 -2.24 -18.58
CA GLY A 91 16.45 -3.28 -19.06
C GLY A 91 17.67 -3.50 -18.16
N ASP A 92 18.04 -2.50 -17.35
CA ASP A 92 19.09 -2.61 -16.34
C ASP A 92 18.61 -3.39 -15.12
N ARG A 93 18.80 -4.70 -15.18
CA ARG A 93 18.40 -5.63 -14.11
C ARG A 93 19.11 -5.37 -12.78
N ASP A 94 20.34 -4.86 -12.80
CA ASP A 94 21.09 -4.59 -11.57
C ASP A 94 20.53 -3.36 -10.86
N ALA A 95 20.19 -2.31 -11.62
CA ALA A 95 19.50 -1.14 -11.09
C ALA A 95 18.11 -1.50 -10.53
N VAL A 96 17.33 -2.31 -11.24
CA VAL A 96 16.01 -2.78 -10.77
C VAL A 96 16.16 -3.62 -9.50
N ALA A 97 17.12 -4.54 -9.45
CA ALA A 97 17.37 -5.36 -8.27
C ALA A 97 17.79 -4.53 -7.06
N ALA A 98 18.62 -3.50 -7.26
CA ALA A 98 19.01 -2.57 -6.20
C ALA A 98 17.81 -1.77 -5.66
N SER A 99 16.92 -1.29 -6.54
CA SER A 99 15.70 -0.59 -6.11
C SER A 99 14.76 -1.50 -5.31
N VAL A 100 14.56 -2.74 -5.76
CA VAL A 100 13.78 -3.74 -5.02
C VAL A 100 14.43 -4.04 -3.66
N GLY A 101 15.75 -4.20 -3.63
CA GLY A 101 16.51 -4.40 -2.40
C GLY A 101 16.33 -3.28 -1.39
N SER A 102 16.38 -2.02 -1.84
CA SER A 102 16.11 -0.85 -0.99
C SER A 102 14.69 -0.89 -0.42
N ALA A 103 13.68 -1.10 -1.27
CA ALA A 103 12.28 -1.12 -0.83
C ALA A 103 11.99 -2.25 0.18
N VAL A 104 12.58 -3.44 -0.04
CA VAL A 104 12.49 -4.55 0.90
C VAL A 104 13.20 -4.23 2.21
N GLY A 105 14.39 -3.62 2.15
CA GLY A 105 15.15 -3.19 3.31
C GLY A 105 14.35 -2.24 4.20
N GLU A 106 13.77 -1.19 3.62
CA GLU A 106 12.93 -0.22 4.34
C GLU A 106 11.74 -0.88 5.05
N VAL A 107 11.06 -1.81 4.36
CA VAL A 107 9.93 -2.55 4.95
C VAL A 107 10.40 -3.50 6.05
N ALA A 108 11.49 -4.23 5.85
CA ALA A 108 12.04 -5.17 6.82
C ALA A 108 12.52 -4.46 8.09
N GLU A 109 13.20 -3.32 7.95
CA GLU A 109 13.61 -2.47 9.07
C GLU A 109 12.40 -1.94 9.82
N ALA A 110 11.35 -1.49 9.12
CA ALA A 110 10.15 -1.01 9.79
C ALA A 110 9.38 -2.11 10.53
N ILE A 111 9.38 -3.35 10.01
CA ILE A 111 8.75 -4.50 10.68
C ILE A 111 9.55 -4.91 11.92
N THR A 112 10.88 -4.98 11.82
CA THR A 112 11.75 -5.44 12.91
C THR A 112 12.02 -4.35 13.96
N GLY A 113 12.08 -3.09 13.55
CA GLY A 113 12.28 -1.92 14.40
C GLY A 113 11.03 -1.41 15.12
N ALA A 114 9.82 -1.75 14.64
CA ALA A 114 8.56 -1.37 15.28
C ALA A 114 8.10 -2.32 16.41
N VAL A 115 9.01 -3.07 17.03
CA VAL A 115 8.75 -3.82 18.26
C VAL A 115 9.20 -3.00 19.49
N PRO A 116 8.37 -2.08 20.04
CA PRO A 116 8.42 -1.84 21.47
C PRO A 116 7.82 -3.08 22.17
N ARG A 117 8.57 -3.64 23.11
CA ARG A 117 8.04 -4.64 24.07
C ARG A 117 7.04 -3.99 25.01
#